data_AF-A0A640TD37-F1
#
_entry.id   AF-A0A640TD37-F1
#
_cell.length_a   1.000
_cell.length_b   1.000
_cell.length_c   1.000
_cell.angle_alpha   90.00
_cell.angle_beta   90.00
_cell.angle_gamma   90.00
#
_symmetry.space_group_name_H-M   'P 1'
#
loop_
_entity.id
_entity.type
_entity.pdbx_description
1 polymer ?
#
loop_
_entity_poly.entity_id
_entity_poly.type
_entity_poly.pdbx_seq_one_letter_code
_entity_poly.pdbx_strand_id
1 'polypeptide(L)'
;MSDMTDEEIVRAVRGFAAMQAEREKLAERVAGLRTAVSPEDLAERNRFGEAMAKMDAKLLLESVEVLDRMGMTMAAQACFYVAKKEGLATQL
;
A
#
# COMPACT_ATOMS: atom_id res chain seq x y z
N MET A 1 -10.96 3.93 -22.77
CA MET A 1 -10.08 5.08 -23.07
C MET A 1 -9.45 5.47 -21.75
N SER A 2 -8.14 5.75 -21.71
CA SER A 2 -7.50 6.29 -20.50
C SER A 2 -8.01 7.71 -20.31
N ASP A 3 -8.64 7.99 -19.17
CA ASP A 3 -9.11 9.33 -18.83
C ASP A 3 -8.04 10.13 -18.09
N MET A 4 -6.89 9.51 -17.76
CA MET A 4 -5.76 10.17 -17.12
C MET A 4 -4.84 10.84 -18.13
N THR A 5 -4.50 12.09 -17.83
CA THR A 5 -3.43 12.86 -18.46
C THR A 5 -2.05 12.44 -17.94
N ASP A 6 -0.99 12.74 -18.70
CA ASP A 6 0.39 12.50 -18.27
C ASP A 6 0.73 13.19 -16.94
N GLU A 7 0.17 14.39 -16.69
CA GLU A 7 0.34 15.11 -15.43
C GLU A 7 -0.30 14.37 -14.24
N GLU A 8 -1.47 13.77 -14.45
CA GLU A 8 -2.12 12.94 -13.44
C GLU A 8 -1.36 11.64 -13.18
N ILE A 9 -0.78 11.04 -14.23
CA ILE A 9 0.09 9.87 -14.08
C ILE A 9 1.32 10.23 -13.24
N VAL A 10 2.00 11.35 -13.55
CA VAL A 10 3.15 11.83 -12.76
C VAL A 10 2.75 12.10 -11.31
N ARG A 11 1.57 12.68 -11.07
CA ARG A 11 1.06 12.92 -9.71
C ARG A 11 0.82 11.61 -8.97
N ALA A 12 0.19 10.62 -9.61
CA ALA A 12 -0.05 9.31 -9.02
C ALA A 12 1.28 8.61 -8.67
N VAL A 13 2.25 8.58 -9.59
CA VAL A 13 3.58 7.99 -9.36
C VAL A 13 4.30 8.66 -8.18
N ARG A 14 4.24 9.99 -8.06
CA ARG A 14 4.80 10.71 -6.90
C ARG A 14 4.09 10.36 -5.59
N GLY A 15 2.76 10.20 -5.63
CA GLY A 15 1.96 9.73 -4.50
C GLY A 15 2.40 8.34 -4.05
N PHE A 16 2.58 7.39 -4.98
CA PHE A 16 3.10 6.06 -4.69
C PHE A 16 4.49 6.09 -4.09
N ALA A 17 5.41 6.90 -4.65
CA ALA A 17 6.76 7.03 -4.13
C ALA A 17 6.76 7.56 -2.68
N ALA A 18 5.90 8.53 -2.36
CA ALA A 18 5.76 9.06 -1.00
C ALA A 18 5.22 8.00 -0.03
N MET A 19 4.17 7.27 -0.40
CA MET A 19 3.61 6.18 0.41
C MET A 19 4.62 5.05 0.63
N GLN A 20 5.39 4.70 -0.41
CA GLN A 20 6.44 3.70 -0.31
C GLN A 20 7.54 4.13 0.66
N ALA A 21 7.96 5.40 0.62
CA ALA A 21 8.95 5.94 1.55
C ALA A 21 8.45 5.94 3.01
N GLU A 22 7.16 6.20 3.25
CA GLU A 22 6.56 6.08 4.58
C GLU A 22 6.53 4.63 5.05
N ARG A 23 6.13 3.70 4.17
CA ARG A 23 6.11 2.26 4.42
C ARG A 23 7.51 1.72 4.76
N GLU A 24 8.54 2.23 4.09
CA GLU A 24 9.93 1.84 4.33
C GLU A 24 10.43 2.32 5.70
N LYS A 25 10.11 3.56 6.10
CA LYS A 25 10.39 4.04 7.47
C LYS A 25 9.73 3.16 8.53
N LEU A 26 8.48 2.71 8.31
CA LEU A 26 7.80 1.79 9.22
C LEU A 26 8.51 0.43 9.28
N ALA A 27 8.94 -0.09 8.12
CA ALA A 27 9.68 -1.34 8.05
C ALA A 27 11.02 -1.27 8.81
N GLU A 28 11.75 -0.15 8.72
CA GLU A 28 12.96 0.10 9.49
C GLU A 28 12.69 0.07 11.00
N ARG A 29 11.58 0.68 11.46
CA ARG A 29 11.20 0.64 12.88
C ARG A 29 10.88 -0.77 13.36
N VAL A 30 10.11 -1.53 12.58
CA VAL A 30 9.81 -2.94 12.90
C VAL A 30 11.08 -3.78 12.94
N ALA A 31 11.99 -3.59 11.98
CA ALA A 31 13.26 -4.30 11.92
C ALA A 31 14.15 -3.99 13.14
N GLY A 32 14.19 -2.73 13.57
CA GLY A 32 14.91 -2.30 14.77
C GLY A 32 14.39 -2.96 16.06
N LEU A 33 13.11 -3.33 16.12
CA LEU A 33 12.47 -3.98 17.27
C LEU A 33 12.41 -5.52 17.14
N ARG A 34 13.06 -6.12 16.15
CA ARG A 34 12.93 -7.56 15.86
C ARG A 34 13.40 -8.46 17.00
N THR A 35 14.42 -8.05 17.74
CA THR A 35 14.98 -8.80 18.88
C THR A 35 14.48 -8.31 20.23
N ALA A 36 13.52 -7.38 20.24
CA ALA A 36 13.02 -6.82 21.47
C ALA A 36 12.15 -7.84 22.23
N VAL A 37 12.28 -7.83 23.56
CA VAL A 37 11.62 -8.79 24.46
C VAL A 37 10.83 -8.11 25.58
N SER A 38 10.97 -6.79 25.72
CA SER A 38 10.18 -6.03 26.69
C SER A 38 8.72 -5.92 26.20
N PRO A 39 7.74 -5.94 27.10
CA PRO A 39 6.34 -5.73 26.72
C PRO A 39 6.09 -4.43 25.96
N GLU A 40 6.78 -3.34 26.33
CA GLU A 40 6.65 -2.03 25.70
C GLU A 40 7.14 -2.05 24.25
N ASP A 41 8.31 -2.63 24.00
CA ASP A 41 8.88 -2.73 22.66
C ASP A 41 8.05 -3.66 21.76
N LEU A 42 7.51 -4.75 22.31
CA LEU A 42 6.61 -5.63 21.58
C LEU A 42 5.31 -4.91 21.18
N ALA A 43 4.75 -4.11 22.08
CA ALA A 43 3.57 -3.29 21.78
C ALA A 43 3.88 -2.23 20.71
N GLU A 44 5.07 -1.62 20.74
CA GLU A 44 5.51 -0.69 19.70
C GLU A 44 5.74 -1.38 18.35
N ARG A 45 6.40 -2.54 18.32
CA ARG A 45 6.58 -3.34 17.11
C ARG A 45 5.24 -3.72 16.48
N ASN A 46 4.27 -4.13 17.30
CA ASN A 46 2.92 -4.46 16.81
C ASN A 46 2.23 -3.23 16.21
N ARG A 47 2.31 -2.07 16.87
CA ARG A 47 1.77 -0.80 16.33
C ARG A 47 2.40 -0.42 14.98
N PHE A 48 3.71 -0.53 14.84
CA PHE A 48 4.37 -0.27 13.55
C PHE A 48 4.03 -1.33 12.49
N GLY A 49 3.92 -2.60 12.88
CA GLY A 49 3.49 -3.68 11.99
C GLY A 49 2.07 -3.46 11.47
N GLU A 50 1.13 -3.07 12.34
CA GLU A 50 -0.24 -2.72 11.94
C GLU A 50 -0.27 -1.50 11.02
N ALA A 51 0.52 -0.46 11.32
CA ALA A 51 0.64 0.72 10.46
C ALA A 51 1.20 0.35 9.08
N MET A 52 2.19 -0.53 9.02
CA MET A 52 2.78 -1.02 7.77
C MET A 52 1.75 -1.81 6.96
N ALA A 53 0.98 -2.70 7.59
CA ALA A 53 -0.08 -3.47 6.94
C ALA A 53 -1.19 -2.56 6.37
N LYS A 54 -1.57 -1.51 7.11
CA LYS A 54 -2.52 -0.49 6.62
C LYS A 54 -1.98 0.26 5.40
N MET A 55 -0.68 0.58 5.39
CA MET A 55 -0.04 1.24 4.26
C MET A 55 0.03 0.33 3.03
N ASP A 56 0.40 -0.94 3.22
CA ASP A 56 0.41 -1.95 2.16
C ASP A 56 -0.99 -2.13 1.54
N ALA A 57 -2.03 -2.16 2.37
CA ALA A 57 -3.42 -2.20 1.91
C ALA A 57 -3.81 -0.95 1.10
N LYS A 58 -3.46 0.25 1.60
CA LYS A 58 -3.72 1.51 0.90
C LYS A 58 -3.02 1.56 -0.46
N LEU A 59 -1.74 1.18 -0.51
CA LEU A 59 -0.96 1.11 -1.74
C LEU A 59 -1.63 0.20 -2.78
N LEU A 60 -2.10 -0.97 -2.36
CA LEU A 60 -2.77 -1.93 -3.25
C LEU A 60 -4.09 -1.38 -3.80
N LEU A 61 -4.93 -0.79 -2.95
CA LEU A 61 -6.22 -0.23 -3.37
C LEU A 61 -6.04 0.98 -4.31
N GLU A 62 -5.12 1.88 -3.99
CA GLU A 62 -4.78 3.01 -4.87
C GLU A 62 -4.23 2.52 -6.22
N SER A 63 -3.43 1.44 -6.21
CA SER A 63 -2.93 0.84 -7.45
C SER A 63 -4.07 0.32 -8.34
N VAL A 64 -5.10 -0.30 -7.76
CA VAL A 64 -6.29 -0.73 -8.51
C VAL A 64 -6.94 0.47 -9.20
N GLU A 65 -7.20 1.53 -8.46
CA GLU A 65 -7.89 2.72 -8.98
C GLU A 65 -7.07 3.41 -10.09
N VAL A 66 -5.79 3.64 -9.86
CA VAL A 66 -4.92 4.31 -10.85
C VAL A 66 -4.77 3.47 -12.11
N LEU A 67 -4.56 2.15 -11.98
CA LEU A 67 -4.46 1.27 -13.15
C LEU A 67 -5.76 1.23 -13.96
N ASP A 68 -6.91 1.23 -13.30
CA ASP A 68 -8.20 1.25 -13.99
C ASP A 68 -8.42 2.56 -14.76
N ARG A 69 -8.14 3.70 -14.12
CA ARG A 69 -8.22 5.03 -14.74
C ARG A 69 -7.24 5.21 -15.92
N MET A 70 -6.09 4.54 -15.88
CA MET A 70 -5.14 4.47 -17.01
C MET A 70 -5.61 3.56 -18.16
N GLY A 71 -6.76 2.90 -18.01
CA GLY A 71 -7.25 1.91 -18.96
C GLY A 71 -6.49 0.58 -18.93
N MET A 72 -5.66 0.35 -17.92
CA MET A 72 -4.92 -0.91 -17.71
C MET A 72 -5.80 -1.94 -16.99
N THR A 73 -6.98 -2.22 -17.53
CA THR A 73 -8.04 -3.00 -16.87
C THR A 73 -7.58 -4.36 -16.38
N MET A 74 -6.77 -5.09 -17.16
CA MET A 74 -6.25 -6.40 -16.73
C MET A 74 -5.32 -6.30 -15.52
N ALA A 75 -4.50 -5.26 -15.45
CA ALA A 75 -3.61 -5.03 -14.32
C ALA A 75 -4.42 -4.60 -13.08
N ALA A 76 -5.39 -3.71 -13.25
CA ALA A 76 -6.31 -3.32 -12.18
C ALA A 76 -7.08 -4.53 -11.62
N GLN A 77 -7.60 -5.41 -12.48
CA GLN A 77 -8.28 -6.65 -12.06
C GLN A 77 -7.35 -7.63 -11.33
N ALA A 78 -6.10 -7.75 -11.75
CA ALA A 78 -5.12 -8.58 -11.05
C ALA A 78 -4.85 -8.04 -9.63
N CYS A 79 -4.62 -6.73 -9.49
CA CYS A 79 -4.48 -6.08 -8.18
C CYS A 79 -5.74 -6.22 -7.33
N PHE A 80 -6.92 -6.06 -7.93
CA PHE A 80 -8.20 -6.20 -7.24
C PHE A 80 -8.42 -7.63 -6.74
N TYR A 81 -8.04 -8.63 -7.53
CA TYR A 81 -8.11 -10.03 -7.11
C TYR A 81 -7.25 -10.31 -5.87
N VAL A 82 -6.04 -9.73 -5.81
CA VAL A 82 -5.20 -9.80 -4.62
C VAL A 82 -5.88 -9.07 -3.46
N ALA A 83 -6.38 -7.85 -3.65
CA ALA A 83 -7.07 -7.09 -2.61
C ALA A 83 -8.28 -7.84 -2.03
N LYS A 84 -9.04 -8.53 -2.89
CA LYS A 84 -10.16 -9.38 -2.48
C LYS A 84 -9.70 -10.61 -1.67
N LYS A 85 -8.60 -11.27 -2.07
CA LYS A 85 -8.03 -12.40 -1.32
C LYS A 85 -7.56 -12.00 0.07
N GLU A 86 -7.00 -10.81 0.20
CA GLU A 86 -6.57 -10.23 1.47
C GLU A 86 -7.74 -9.65 2.30
N GLY A 87 -8.99 -9.73 1.81
CA GLY A 87 -10.18 -9.21 2.50
C GLY A 87 -10.28 -7.69 2.52
N LEU A 88 -9.50 -7.00 1.68
CA LEU A 88 -9.41 -5.53 1.62
C LEU A 88 -10.45 -4.90 0.68
N ALA A 89 -11.00 -5.66 -0.26
CA ALA A 89 -11.98 -5.20 -1.24
C ALA A 89 -13.17 -6.17 -1.35
N THR A 90 -14.38 -5.63 -1.47
CA THR A 90 -15.63 -6.41 -1.49
C THR A 90 -16.39 -6.36 -2.83
N GLN A 91 -16.24 -5.33 -3.67
CA GLN A 91 -16.93 -5.18 -4.97
C GLN A 91 -16.07 -4.40 -5.98
N LEU A 92 -16.29 -4.65 -7.28
CA LEU A 92 -15.75 -3.88 -8.42
C LEU A 92 -16.57 -2.60 -8.61
#